data_AF-A0A3E1EUW7-F1
#
_entry.id   AF-A0A3E1EUW7-F1
#
_cell.length_a   1.000
_cell.length_b   1.000
_cell.length_c   1.000
_cell.angle_alpha   90.00
_cell.angle_beta   90.00
_cell.angle_gamma   90.00
#
_symmetry.space_group_name_H-M   'P 1'
#
loop_
_entity.id
_entity.type
_entity.pdbx_description
1 polymer ?
#
loop_
_entity_poly.entity_id
_entity_poly.type
_entity_poly.pdbx_seq_one_letter_code
_entity_poly.pdbx_strand_id
1 'polypeptide(L)'
;MHKTALIIALLSLLSAFFFNEVNISYLKKDGVPLRANQTVITADDVSYLRPAQNYLETGELRNNMIGNGAYFLRPPGYSTFYICLGSFLGHQQTLMTLKYVQLILFGLSVYCLFFIAFGFIKAKNISILITSIYGISGIAFNFIFYTLTEAVTPALVIFFVYFLIQAKSEKQQKKKLINYYTSALIFCFLFITRPVLGILGLAFPFFIFADFWKVRQQFILHLFLIGIVASSGMILWQVRNYNISNTIVGLNPIYYPENNQSSFRPTHEALWDLCKGWGEIGANFHSYVGPFWSSAINGKTDKEEIEKIIQHIPLEVVQALGRDKFEKMFKSYQQSILYQKEFKERKLAMPKEIPAIEQQTIHQIEALTEEFKHEFWFQYYISSPLKVFKELAFHSNLSLYIFQKTFRGNFFMEALRIFTFSIHVFAFIVLFISPFYKKEWVLKSIFSFAPLLYVLFLIFVQRGIEERYSLPILPLVLVSFGYLLMLLNTFIKQKLKTQQNAIT
;
A
#
# COMPACT_ATOMS: atom_id res chain seq x y z
N MET A 1 11.08 -16.77 26.45
CA MET A 1 10.83 -15.97 25.23
C MET A 1 9.36 -15.60 25.06
N HIS A 2 8.44 -16.58 25.14
CA HIS A 2 6.99 -16.32 25.03
C HIS A 2 6.45 -15.23 25.97
N LYS A 3 6.83 -15.26 27.27
CA LYS A 3 6.44 -14.20 28.22
C LYS A 3 6.83 -12.80 27.74
N THR A 4 8.05 -12.64 27.22
CA THR A 4 8.53 -11.36 26.67
C THR A 4 7.71 -10.93 25.46
N ALA A 5 7.48 -11.86 24.51
CA ALA A 5 6.67 -11.57 23.32
C ALA A 5 5.24 -11.16 23.70
N LEU A 6 4.64 -11.85 24.69
CA LEU A 6 3.29 -11.56 25.19
C LEU A 6 3.22 -10.17 25.86
N ILE A 7 4.21 -9.81 26.66
CA ILE A 7 4.28 -8.48 27.29
C ILE A 7 4.37 -7.39 26.23
N ILE A 8 5.24 -7.55 25.22
CA ILE A 8 5.38 -6.56 24.14
C ILE A 8 4.07 -6.45 23.35
N ALA A 9 3.43 -7.57 23.03
CA ALA A 9 2.15 -7.59 22.32
C ALA A 9 1.04 -6.90 23.12
N LEU A 10 0.94 -7.14 24.43
CA LEU A 10 -0.04 -6.50 25.30
C LEU A 10 0.20 -4.98 25.39
N LEU A 11 1.45 -4.56 25.59
CA LEU A 11 1.81 -3.13 25.60
C LEU A 11 1.50 -2.46 24.25
N SER A 12 1.71 -3.17 23.15
CA SER A 12 1.41 -2.67 21.80
C SER A 12 -0.09 -2.53 21.57
N LEU A 13 -0.88 -3.51 22.03
CA LEU A 13 -2.35 -3.46 21.99
C LEU A 13 -2.87 -2.27 22.80
N LEU A 14 -2.37 -2.09 24.03
CA LEU A 14 -2.76 -0.98 24.91
C LEU A 14 -2.34 0.38 24.34
N SER A 15 -1.12 0.49 23.80
CA SER A 15 -0.63 1.72 23.15
C SER A 15 -1.51 2.08 21.95
N ALA A 16 -1.72 1.11 21.04
CA ALA A 16 -2.55 1.32 19.86
C ALA A 16 -3.99 1.70 20.22
N PHE A 17 -4.59 1.04 21.21
CA PHE A 17 -5.92 1.39 21.73
C PHE A 17 -5.95 2.82 22.25
N PHE A 18 -5.03 3.15 23.18
CA PHE A 18 -4.99 4.45 23.83
C PHE A 18 -4.85 5.59 22.83
N PHE A 19 -3.84 5.54 21.95
CA PHE A 19 -3.60 6.63 21.00
C PHE A 19 -4.73 6.77 19.97
N ASN A 20 -5.31 5.67 19.50
CA ASN A 20 -6.43 5.75 18.55
C ASN A 20 -7.72 6.25 19.22
N GLU A 21 -8.04 5.86 20.46
CA GLU A 21 -9.21 6.39 21.18
C GLU A 21 -9.03 7.88 21.53
N VAL A 22 -7.83 8.29 21.97
CA VAL A 22 -7.49 9.71 22.16
C VAL A 22 -7.64 10.47 20.85
N ASN A 23 -7.20 9.89 19.72
CA ASN A 23 -7.36 10.47 18.41
C ASN A 23 -8.83 10.70 18.02
N ILE A 24 -9.71 9.71 18.22
CA ILE A 24 -11.15 9.86 18.01
C ILE A 24 -11.75 10.93 18.93
N SER A 25 -11.35 10.97 20.20
CA SER A 25 -11.82 11.98 21.15
C SER A 25 -11.51 13.40 20.68
N TYR A 26 -10.28 13.67 20.24
CA TYR A 26 -9.89 14.98 19.73
C TYR A 26 -10.54 15.32 18.38
N LEU A 27 -10.71 14.34 17.48
CA LEU A 27 -11.47 14.56 16.24
C LEU A 27 -12.91 14.99 16.55
N LYS A 28 -13.59 14.34 17.51
CA LYS A 28 -14.94 14.73 17.95
C LYS A 28 -14.95 16.12 18.57
N LYS A 29 -13.99 16.41 19.46
CA LYS A 29 -13.87 17.71 20.13
C LYS A 29 -13.70 18.86 19.13
N ASP A 30 -12.92 18.63 18.07
CA ASP A 30 -12.64 19.63 17.04
C ASP A 30 -13.69 19.65 15.92
N GLY A 31 -14.81 18.93 16.08
CA GLY A 31 -15.89 18.87 15.10
C GLY A 31 -15.55 18.16 13.79
N VAL A 32 -14.49 17.35 13.76
CA VAL A 32 -14.13 16.56 12.58
C VAL A 32 -15.05 15.34 12.50
N PRO A 33 -15.79 15.16 11.39
CA PRO A 33 -16.78 14.09 11.28
C PRO A 33 -16.13 12.70 11.31
N LEU A 34 -16.82 11.78 11.99
CA LEU A 34 -16.45 10.38 12.08
C LEU A 34 -17.56 9.51 11.49
N ARG A 35 -17.20 8.35 10.94
CA ARG A 35 -18.18 7.42 10.41
C ARG A 35 -18.90 6.72 11.54
N ALA A 36 -20.21 6.96 11.63
CA ALA A 36 -21.07 6.46 12.70
C ALA A 36 -20.51 6.72 14.12
N ASN A 37 -19.73 7.79 14.29
CA ASN A 37 -18.99 8.10 15.52
C ASN A 37 -17.99 7.02 15.99
N GLN A 38 -17.58 6.09 15.11
CA GLN A 38 -16.70 4.96 15.43
C GLN A 38 -15.32 5.03 14.75
N THR A 39 -15.26 5.32 13.45
CA THR A 39 -14.02 5.21 12.63
C THR A 39 -13.73 6.52 11.89
N VAL A 40 -12.46 6.72 11.53
CA VAL A 40 -12.01 7.92 10.81
C VAL A 40 -12.45 7.86 9.34
N ILE A 41 -12.87 9.01 8.78
CA ILE A 41 -13.29 9.15 7.39
C ILE A 41 -12.09 9.47 6.48
N THR A 42 -12.01 8.80 5.34
CA THR A 42 -11.06 9.01 4.24
C THR A 42 -11.80 9.05 2.89
N ALA A 43 -11.11 9.57 1.87
CA ALA A 43 -11.63 9.60 0.51
C ALA A 43 -11.88 8.19 -0.07
N ASP A 44 -11.17 7.17 0.41
CA ASP A 44 -11.25 5.81 -0.12
C ASP A 44 -12.41 4.99 0.47
N ASP A 45 -13.02 5.44 1.57
CA ASP A 45 -13.91 4.60 2.37
C ASP A 45 -15.14 4.11 1.60
N VAL A 46 -15.68 4.95 0.72
CA VAL A 46 -16.83 4.59 -0.12
C VAL A 46 -16.47 3.38 -0.99
N SER A 47 -15.25 3.33 -1.52
CA SER A 47 -14.79 2.23 -2.38
C SER A 47 -14.62 0.90 -1.64
N TYR A 48 -14.36 0.94 -0.33
CA TYR A 48 -14.19 -0.24 0.52
C TYR A 48 -15.49 -0.73 1.17
N LEU A 49 -16.32 0.21 1.64
CA LEU A 49 -17.51 -0.10 2.44
C LEU A 49 -18.77 -0.29 1.60
N ARG A 50 -18.98 0.53 0.55
CA ARG A 50 -20.23 0.48 -0.21
C ARG A 50 -20.49 -0.89 -0.85
N PRO A 51 -19.50 -1.56 -1.49
CA PRO A 51 -19.71 -2.93 -1.99
C PRO A 51 -20.15 -3.91 -0.91
N ALA A 52 -19.57 -3.80 0.29
CA ALA A 52 -19.89 -4.66 1.41
C ALA A 52 -21.31 -4.40 1.95
N GLN A 53 -21.71 -3.13 2.06
CA GLN A 53 -23.05 -2.72 2.48
C GLN A 53 -24.11 -3.20 1.48
N ASN A 54 -23.89 -2.95 0.18
CA ASN A 54 -24.79 -3.41 -0.86
C ASN A 54 -24.90 -4.94 -0.87
N TYR A 55 -23.82 -5.68 -0.64
CA TYR A 55 -23.89 -7.13 -0.52
C TYR A 55 -24.77 -7.58 0.65
N LEU A 56 -24.69 -6.92 1.81
CA LEU A 56 -25.52 -7.23 2.96
C LEU A 56 -26.99 -6.86 2.76
N GLU A 57 -27.27 -5.81 1.98
CA GLU A 57 -28.63 -5.32 1.72
C GLU A 57 -29.31 -6.06 0.55
N THR A 58 -28.59 -6.36 -0.52
CA THR A 58 -29.15 -6.84 -1.79
C THR A 58 -28.55 -8.16 -2.28
N GLY A 59 -27.50 -8.68 -1.63
CA GLY A 59 -26.74 -9.85 -2.10
C GLY A 59 -25.72 -9.56 -3.20
N GLU A 60 -25.60 -8.32 -3.67
CA GLU A 60 -24.69 -7.95 -4.76
C GLU A 60 -23.44 -7.19 -4.27
N LEU A 61 -22.27 -7.77 -4.55
CA LEU A 61 -20.98 -7.14 -4.23
C LEU A 61 -20.57 -6.12 -5.31
N ARG A 62 -21.16 -4.93 -5.26
CA ARG A 62 -20.88 -3.80 -6.16
C ARG A 62 -21.07 -2.47 -5.45
N ASN A 63 -20.39 -1.40 -5.86
CA ASN A 63 -20.69 -0.06 -5.36
C ASN A 63 -21.87 0.60 -6.12
N ASN A 64 -22.13 1.88 -5.87
CA ASN A 64 -23.26 2.61 -6.48
C ASN A 64 -22.89 3.31 -7.80
N MET A 65 -21.72 3.02 -8.37
CA MET A 65 -21.33 3.58 -9.66
C MET A 65 -22.14 2.96 -10.79
N ILE A 66 -22.25 3.67 -11.91
CA ILE A 66 -22.90 3.18 -13.12
C ILE A 66 -21.87 2.38 -13.94
N GLY A 67 -22.33 1.32 -14.62
CA GLY A 67 -21.51 0.47 -15.50
C GLY A 67 -20.71 -0.59 -14.75
N ASN A 68 -19.89 -1.35 -15.49
CA ASN A 68 -19.19 -2.50 -14.93
C ASN A 68 -18.13 -2.15 -13.87
N GLY A 69 -17.63 -0.90 -13.89
CA GLY A 69 -16.67 -0.40 -12.89
C GLY A 69 -17.14 -0.55 -11.44
N ALA A 70 -18.46 -0.62 -11.22
CA ALA A 70 -19.04 -0.84 -9.91
C ALA A 70 -18.62 -2.17 -9.26
N TYR A 71 -18.27 -3.17 -10.06
CA TYR A 71 -17.95 -4.52 -9.60
C TYR A 71 -16.47 -4.76 -9.30
N PHE A 72 -15.59 -3.90 -9.84
CA PHE A 72 -14.16 -4.18 -9.85
C PHE A 72 -13.24 -3.04 -9.37
N LEU A 73 -13.79 -1.89 -8.94
CA LEU A 73 -12.99 -0.75 -8.44
C LEU A 73 -11.99 -1.14 -7.33
N ARG A 74 -12.40 -2.02 -6.42
CA ARG A 74 -11.53 -2.58 -5.37
C ARG A 74 -11.75 -4.09 -5.28
N PRO A 75 -10.67 -4.87 -5.15
CA PRO A 75 -10.76 -6.27 -4.74
C PRO A 75 -11.47 -6.41 -3.39
N PRO A 76 -12.23 -7.50 -3.18
CA PRO A 76 -13.15 -7.58 -2.06
C PRO A 76 -12.49 -8.04 -0.76
N GLY A 77 -11.17 -8.20 -0.67
CA GLY A 77 -10.55 -8.74 0.55
C GLY A 77 -10.91 -7.97 1.82
N TYR A 78 -10.85 -6.63 1.77
CA TYR A 78 -11.29 -5.81 2.90
C TYR A 78 -12.82 -5.84 3.08
N SER A 79 -13.57 -5.80 1.99
CA SER A 79 -15.05 -5.86 2.02
C SER A 79 -15.56 -7.18 2.64
N THR A 80 -14.90 -8.31 2.40
CA THR A 80 -15.21 -9.60 3.04
C THR A 80 -15.09 -9.51 4.55
N PHE A 81 -14.07 -8.82 5.06
CA PHE A 81 -13.89 -8.60 6.49
C PHE A 81 -15.08 -7.84 7.10
N TYR A 82 -15.57 -6.81 6.40
CA TYR A 82 -16.76 -6.08 6.79
C TYR A 82 -18.03 -6.93 6.70
N ILE A 83 -18.22 -7.67 5.59
CA ILE A 83 -19.38 -8.55 5.36
C ILE A 83 -19.51 -9.58 6.48
N CYS A 84 -18.43 -10.29 6.81
CA CYS A 84 -18.44 -11.32 7.84
C CYS A 84 -18.93 -10.78 9.20
N LEU A 85 -18.57 -9.55 9.56
CA LEU A 85 -19.04 -8.92 10.79
C LEU A 85 -20.46 -8.37 10.65
N GLY A 86 -20.79 -7.79 9.49
CA GLY A 86 -22.10 -7.19 9.20
C GLY A 86 -23.22 -8.21 9.02
N SER A 87 -22.93 -9.46 8.69
CA SER A 87 -23.95 -10.53 8.62
C SER A 87 -24.64 -10.81 9.97
N PHE A 88 -24.03 -10.40 11.09
CA PHE A 88 -24.57 -10.64 12.44
C PHE A 88 -24.85 -9.35 13.22
N LEU A 89 -24.43 -8.19 12.72
CA LEU A 89 -24.39 -6.92 13.45
C LEU A 89 -25.00 -5.79 12.62
N GLY A 90 -25.65 -4.83 13.29
CA GLY A 90 -26.06 -3.58 12.64
C GLY A 90 -24.86 -2.71 12.27
N HIS A 91 -25.03 -1.78 11.32
CA HIS A 91 -23.96 -0.98 10.72
C HIS A 91 -22.99 -0.35 11.75
N GLN A 92 -23.52 0.28 12.80
CA GLN A 92 -22.71 0.93 13.83
C GLN A 92 -21.92 -0.10 14.65
N GLN A 93 -22.55 -1.22 15.02
CA GLN A 93 -21.89 -2.32 15.73
C GLN A 93 -20.84 -2.99 14.84
N THR A 94 -21.08 -3.14 13.54
CA THR A 94 -20.10 -3.67 12.57
C THR A 94 -18.83 -2.83 12.58
N LEU A 95 -18.95 -1.50 12.49
CA LEU A 95 -17.79 -0.60 12.50
C LEU A 95 -17.04 -0.60 13.83
N MET A 96 -17.78 -0.65 14.95
CA MET A 96 -17.18 -0.76 16.28
C MET A 96 -16.41 -2.08 16.44
N THR A 97 -17.02 -3.21 16.08
CA THR A 97 -16.39 -4.52 16.14
C THR A 97 -15.19 -4.60 15.19
N LEU A 98 -15.30 -4.02 13.99
CA LEU A 98 -14.23 -4.00 12.99
C LEU A 98 -12.95 -3.36 13.56
N LYS A 99 -13.03 -2.17 14.17
CA LYS A 99 -11.85 -1.50 14.74
C LYS A 99 -11.22 -2.31 15.88
N TYR A 100 -12.02 -3.01 16.69
CA TYR A 100 -11.48 -3.86 17.76
C TYR A 100 -10.87 -5.16 17.24
N VAL A 101 -11.43 -5.76 16.19
CA VAL A 101 -10.81 -6.91 15.53
C VAL A 101 -9.47 -6.50 14.90
N GLN A 102 -9.41 -5.35 14.23
CA GLN A 102 -8.17 -4.80 13.67
C GLN A 102 -7.12 -4.57 14.76
N LEU A 103 -7.52 -4.01 15.89
CA LEU A 103 -6.67 -3.81 17.06
C LEU A 103 -6.13 -5.11 17.64
N ILE A 104 -6.99 -6.13 17.82
CA ILE A 104 -6.57 -7.46 18.31
C ILE A 104 -5.62 -8.13 17.31
N LEU A 105 -5.93 -8.07 16.01
CA LEU A 105 -5.04 -8.58 14.96
C LEU A 105 -3.67 -7.91 15.00
N PHE A 106 -3.62 -6.59 15.23
CA PHE A 106 -2.37 -5.87 15.40
C PHE A 106 -1.57 -6.42 16.60
N GLY A 107 -2.17 -6.52 17.79
CA GLY A 107 -1.49 -7.06 18.97
C GLY A 107 -0.95 -8.48 18.78
N LEU A 108 -1.77 -9.37 18.19
CA LEU A 108 -1.35 -10.74 17.84
C LEU A 108 -0.22 -10.75 16.80
N SER A 109 -0.25 -9.85 15.82
CA SER A 109 0.84 -9.74 14.84
C SER A 109 2.15 -9.32 15.50
N VAL A 110 2.14 -8.41 16.48
CA VAL A 110 3.35 -7.99 17.20
C VAL A 110 3.97 -9.16 17.96
N TYR A 111 3.15 -10.04 18.55
CA TYR A 111 3.64 -11.28 19.16
C TYR A 111 4.41 -12.15 18.15
N CYS A 112 3.85 -12.35 16.95
CA CYS A 112 4.52 -13.08 15.86
C CYS A 112 5.79 -12.36 15.38
N LEU A 113 5.76 -11.04 15.26
CA LEU A 113 6.91 -10.22 14.83
C LEU A 113 8.12 -10.42 15.74
N PHE A 114 7.91 -10.56 17.06
CA PHE A 114 9.02 -10.86 17.97
C PHE A 114 9.78 -12.14 17.58
N PHE A 115 9.05 -13.21 17.26
CA PHE A 115 9.67 -14.48 16.86
C PHE A 115 10.31 -14.41 15.49
N ILE A 116 9.72 -13.66 14.56
CA ILE A 116 10.34 -13.35 13.27
C ILE A 116 11.67 -12.62 13.48
N ALA A 117 11.64 -11.53 14.23
CA ALA A 117 12.80 -10.69 14.53
C ALA A 117 13.88 -11.50 15.25
N PHE A 118 13.53 -12.32 16.25
CA PHE A 118 14.48 -13.18 16.93
C PHE A 118 15.04 -14.27 16.02
N GLY A 119 14.20 -14.89 15.19
CA GLY A 119 14.59 -15.89 14.22
C GLY A 119 15.62 -15.37 13.22
N PHE A 120 15.44 -14.15 12.72
CA PHE A 120 16.32 -13.52 11.74
C PHE A 120 17.56 -12.88 12.39
N ILE A 121 17.38 -12.06 13.44
CA ILE A 121 18.45 -11.27 14.06
C ILE A 121 19.33 -12.16 14.95
N LYS A 122 18.78 -13.14 15.66
CA LYS A 122 19.50 -13.97 16.66
C LYS A 122 20.08 -13.20 17.86
N ALA A 123 19.58 -11.98 18.14
CA ALA A 123 19.95 -11.20 19.32
C ALA A 123 18.71 -10.74 20.08
N LYS A 124 18.41 -11.39 21.21
CA LYS A 124 17.18 -11.17 22.00
C LYS A 124 16.89 -9.69 22.28
N ASN A 125 17.88 -8.95 22.77
CA ASN A 125 17.67 -7.55 23.18
C ASN A 125 17.33 -6.65 21.98
N ILE A 126 17.94 -6.89 20.82
CA ILE A 126 17.66 -6.14 19.61
C ILE A 126 16.29 -6.53 19.05
N SER A 127 15.92 -7.81 19.10
CA SER A 127 14.58 -8.26 18.73
C SER A 127 13.48 -7.67 19.62
N ILE A 128 13.72 -7.54 20.94
CA ILE A 128 12.84 -6.81 21.86
C ILE A 128 12.72 -5.37 21.40
N LEU A 129 13.85 -4.68 21.23
CA LEU A 129 13.89 -3.26 20.83
C LEU A 129 13.10 -3.00 19.54
N ILE A 130 13.38 -3.73 18.47
CA ILE A 130 12.73 -3.55 17.16
C ILE A 130 11.23 -3.83 17.25
N THR A 131 10.84 -4.90 17.95
CA THR A 131 9.42 -5.25 18.08
C THR A 131 8.67 -4.22 18.92
N SER A 132 9.29 -3.71 19.99
CA SER A 132 8.74 -2.63 20.81
C SER A 132 8.63 -1.31 20.05
N ILE A 133 9.63 -0.95 19.24
CA ILE A 133 9.56 0.23 18.37
C ILE A 133 8.36 0.11 17.43
N TYR A 134 8.23 -1.01 16.72
CA TYR A 134 7.10 -1.23 15.82
C TYR A 134 5.75 -1.16 16.56
N GLY A 135 5.63 -1.87 17.68
CA GLY A 135 4.37 -2.07 18.37
C GLY A 135 3.88 -0.91 19.23
N ILE A 136 4.79 -0.10 19.80
CA ILE A 136 4.47 0.87 20.86
C ILE A 136 4.60 2.32 20.40
N SER A 137 5.48 2.65 19.46
CA SER A 137 5.89 4.03 19.16
C SER A 137 4.88 4.89 18.38
N GLY A 138 3.77 4.33 17.90
CA GLY A 138 2.86 5.01 16.97
C GLY A 138 3.12 4.70 15.51
N ILE A 139 4.34 4.27 15.15
CA ILE A 139 4.76 4.13 13.75
C ILE A 139 3.93 3.12 12.93
N ALA A 140 3.33 2.12 13.56
CA ALA A 140 2.67 1.00 12.86
C ALA A 140 1.14 0.98 12.96
N PHE A 141 0.55 1.72 13.92
CA PHE A 141 -0.86 1.58 14.27
C PHE A 141 -1.73 2.80 13.95
N ASN A 142 -1.24 3.73 13.13
CA ASN A 142 -1.97 4.96 12.80
C ASN A 142 -3.28 4.73 12.04
N PHE A 143 -3.41 3.60 11.36
CA PHE A 143 -4.56 3.32 10.49
C PHE A 143 -5.53 2.29 11.07
N ILE A 144 -5.34 1.83 12.32
CA ILE A 144 -6.17 0.76 12.90
C ILE A 144 -7.64 1.18 13.03
N PHE A 145 -7.95 2.45 13.29
CA PHE A 145 -9.35 2.91 13.39
C PHE A 145 -9.91 3.48 12.08
N TYR A 146 -9.29 3.15 10.95
CA TYR A 146 -9.71 3.58 9.63
C TYR A 146 -10.32 2.41 8.85
N THR A 147 -11.20 2.71 7.90
CA THR A 147 -11.88 1.69 7.07
C THR A 147 -11.19 1.42 5.75
N LEU A 148 -9.91 1.04 5.82
CA LEU A 148 -9.01 0.89 4.68
C LEU A 148 -8.03 -0.26 4.87
N THR A 149 -7.38 -0.70 3.78
CA THR A 149 -6.57 -1.93 3.76
C THR A 149 -5.35 -1.87 4.68
N GLU A 150 -4.80 -0.69 4.91
CA GLU A 150 -3.64 -0.44 5.78
C GLU A 150 -3.92 -0.82 7.23
N ALA A 151 -5.20 -0.85 7.64
CA ALA A 151 -5.59 -1.28 8.99
C ALA A 151 -5.30 -2.77 9.27
N VAL A 152 -5.24 -3.61 8.22
CA VAL A 152 -5.08 -5.07 8.35
C VAL A 152 -3.86 -5.63 7.63
N THR A 153 -3.43 -5.00 6.54
CA THR A 153 -2.34 -5.51 5.68
C THR A 153 -1.00 -5.71 6.40
N PRO A 154 -0.54 -4.85 7.34
CA PRO A 154 0.69 -5.11 8.08
C PRO A 154 0.61 -6.39 8.93
N ALA A 155 -0.54 -6.62 9.59
CA ALA A 155 -0.75 -7.83 10.38
C ALA A 155 -0.76 -9.09 9.50
N LEU A 156 -1.42 -9.03 8.34
CA LEU A 156 -1.45 -10.11 7.37
C LEU A 156 -0.05 -10.43 6.82
N VAL A 157 0.77 -9.42 6.51
CA VAL A 157 2.18 -9.61 6.09
C VAL A 157 2.97 -10.31 7.19
N ILE A 158 2.84 -9.87 8.45
CA ILE A 158 3.53 -10.50 9.58
C ILE A 158 3.11 -11.95 9.76
N PHE A 159 1.81 -12.26 9.72
CA PHE A 159 1.34 -13.64 9.84
C PHE A 159 1.81 -14.52 8.67
N PHE A 160 1.74 -14.02 7.44
CA PHE A 160 2.25 -14.69 6.25
C PHE A 160 3.72 -15.10 6.45
N VAL A 161 4.58 -14.15 6.83
CA VAL A 161 6.01 -14.39 7.05
C VAL A 161 6.26 -15.30 8.25
N TYR A 162 5.51 -15.13 9.35
CA TYR A 162 5.63 -15.98 10.53
C TYR A 162 5.42 -17.45 10.18
N PHE A 163 4.30 -17.79 9.54
CA PHE A 163 4.02 -19.18 9.18
C PHE A 163 4.99 -19.72 8.11
N LEU A 164 5.46 -18.87 7.19
CA LEU A 164 6.46 -19.27 6.21
C LEU A 164 7.81 -19.64 6.86
N ILE A 165 8.26 -18.86 7.85
CA ILE A 165 9.46 -19.17 8.64
C ILE A 165 9.25 -20.40 9.51
N GLN A 166 8.08 -20.55 10.13
CA GLN A 166 7.74 -21.73 10.93
C GLN A 166 7.75 -23.01 10.10
N ALA A 167 7.25 -22.96 8.86
CA ALA A 167 7.32 -24.08 7.91
C ALA A 167 8.77 -24.51 7.67
N LYS A 168 9.67 -23.55 7.43
CA LYS A 168 11.09 -23.83 7.19
C LYS A 168 11.79 -24.46 8.39
N SER A 169 11.45 -24.03 9.60
CA SER A 169 12.07 -24.54 10.84
C SER A 169 11.51 -25.89 11.30
N GLU A 170 10.35 -26.31 10.79
CA GLU A 170 9.70 -27.54 11.19
C GLU A 170 10.37 -28.77 10.56
N LYS A 171 10.62 -29.79 11.39
CA LYS A 171 11.24 -31.06 10.96
C LYS A 171 10.18 -32.06 10.51
N GLN A 172 9.00 -32.05 11.12
CA GLN A 172 7.93 -32.98 10.80
C GLN A 172 7.21 -32.55 9.52
N GLN A 173 7.30 -33.36 8.46
CA GLN A 173 6.78 -33.05 7.13
C GLN A 173 5.30 -32.61 7.13
N LYS A 174 4.43 -33.31 7.90
CA LYS A 174 3.01 -32.95 8.00
C LYS A 174 2.81 -31.52 8.55
N LYS A 175 3.48 -31.18 9.65
CA LYS A 175 3.38 -29.84 10.27
C LYS A 175 4.01 -28.76 9.40
N LYS A 176 5.11 -29.07 8.71
CA LYS A 176 5.73 -28.19 7.72
C LYS A 176 4.75 -27.82 6.62
N LEU A 177 4.07 -28.81 6.04
CA LEU A 177 3.06 -28.57 5.00
C LEU A 177 1.85 -27.78 5.55
N ILE A 178 1.39 -28.06 6.77
CA ILE A 178 0.33 -27.26 7.41
C ILE A 178 0.74 -25.79 7.47
N ASN A 179 1.96 -25.48 7.94
CA ASN A 179 2.44 -24.10 8.01
C ASN A 179 2.56 -23.45 6.62
N TYR A 180 3.00 -24.19 5.59
CA TYR A 180 3.02 -23.69 4.21
C TYR A 180 1.61 -23.34 3.71
N TYR A 181 0.63 -24.23 3.89
CA TYR A 181 -0.75 -23.98 3.48
C TYR A 181 -1.40 -22.85 4.29
N THR A 182 -1.13 -22.76 5.60
CA THR A 182 -1.58 -21.63 6.42
C THR A 182 -0.99 -20.32 5.92
N SER A 183 0.31 -20.28 5.61
CA SER A 183 0.97 -19.12 5.01
C SER A 183 0.34 -18.76 3.65
N ALA A 184 0.04 -19.75 2.82
CA ALA A 184 -0.63 -19.58 1.52
C ALA A 184 -2.05 -19.01 1.65
N LEU A 185 -2.84 -19.48 2.62
CA LEU A 185 -4.18 -18.96 2.89
C LEU A 185 -4.15 -17.52 3.39
N ILE A 186 -3.22 -17.18 4.29
CA ILE A 186 -3.02 -15.80 4.75
C ILE A 186 -2.58 -14.91 3.58
N PHE A 187 -1.66 -15.39 2.75
CA PHE A 187 -1.21 -14.67 1.57
C PHE A 187 -2.34 -14.50 0.54
N CYS A 188 -3.17 -15.50 0.33
CA CYS A 188 -4.36 -15.41 -0.51
C CYS A 188 -5.26 -14.25 -0.06
N PHE A 189 -5.52 -14.17 1.25
CA PHE A 189 -6.30 -13.08 1.82
C PHE A 189 -5.59 -11.72 1.74
N LEU A 190 -4.27 -11.69 1.93
CA LEU A 190 -3.44 -10.49 1.73
C LEU A 190 -3.52 -9.99 0.29
N PHE A 191 -3.37 -10.89 -0.69
CA PHE A 191 -3.29 -10.58 -2.10
C PHE A 191 -4.63 -10.05 -2.64
N ILE A 192 -5.75 -10.65 -2.23
CA ILE A 192 -7.09 -10.12 -2.54
C ILE A 192 -7.45 -8.87 -1.73
N THR A 193 -6.77 -8.59 -0.61
CA THR A 193 -6.96 -7.32 0.12
C THR A 193 -6.18 -6.19 -0.53
N ARG A 194 -4.96 -6.47 -1.00
CA ARG A 194 -4.08 -5.48 -1.64
C ARG A 194 -3.20 -6.13 -2.71
N PRO A 195 -3.63 -6.12 -3.99
CA PRO A 195 -2.95 -6.83 -5.07
C PRO A 195 -1.48 -6.48 -5.26
N VAL A 196 -1.09 -5.22 -5.02
CA VAL A 196 0.31 -4.78 -5.17
C VAL A 196 1.25 -5.54 -4.21
N LEU A 197 0.75 -6.05 -3.07
CA LEU A 197 1.53 -6.89 -2.16
C LEU A 197 1.72 -8.33 -2.68
N GLY A 198 1.16 -8.66 -3.86
CA GLY A 198 1.40 -9.91 -4.57
C GLY A 198 2.88 -10.20 -4.82
N ILE A 199 3.72 -9.15 -4.91
CA ILE A 199 5.19 -9.24 -5.01
C ILE A 199 5.78 -10.06 -3.85
N LEU A 200 5.19 -10.01 -2.65
CA LEU A 200 5.67 -10.79 -1.50
C LEU A 200 5.51 -12.30 -1.70
N GLY A 201 4.62 -12.73 -2.61
CA GLY A 201 4.43 -14.13 -2.99
C GLY A 201 5.64 -14.76 -3.65
N LEU A 202 6.57 -13.94 -4.19
CA LEU A 202 7.85 -14.40 -4.73
C LEU A 202 8.72 -15.11 -3.69
N ALA A 203 8.44 -14.97 -2.39
CA ALA A 203 9.13 -15.73 -1.35
C ALA A 203 8.81 -17.24 -1.40
N PHE A 204 7.60 -17.65 -1.83
CA PHE A 204 7.19 -19.07 -1.83
C PHE A 204 8.14 -19.98 -2.62
N PRO A 205 8.49 -19.68 -3.89
CA PRO A 205 9.43 -20.49 -4.66
C PRO A 205 10.76 -20.74 -3.93
N PHE A 206 11.34 -19.75 -3.26
CA PHE A 206 12.62 -19.91 -2.54
C PHE A 206 12.50 -20.86 -1.36
N PHE A 207 11.43 -20.76 -0.58
CA PHE A 207 11.19 -21.63 0.58
C PHE A 207 10.88 -23.07 0.16
N ILE A 208 9.99 -23.23 -0.81
CA ILE A 208 9.58 -24.54 -1.34
C ILE A 208 10.79 -25.23 -2.00
N PHE A 209 11.59 -24.49 -2.77
CA PHE A 209 12.83 -25.00 -3.33
C PHE A 209 13.77 -25.48 -2.22
N ALA A 210 14.04 -24.66 -1.21
CA ALA A 210 14.96 -25.02 -0.14
C ALA A 210 14.56 -26.30 0.63
N ASP A 211 13.27 -26.60 0.74
CA ASP A 211 12.79 -27.79 1.45
C ASP A 211 12.57 -29.02 0.56
N PHE A 212 12.20 -28.84 -0.72
CA PHE A 212 11.74 -29.95 -1.57
C PHE A 212 12.58 -30.19 -2.84
N TRP A 213 13.64 -29.40 -3.11
CA TRP A 213 14.42 -29.52 -4.36
C TRP A 213 15.02 -30.91 -4.61
N LYS A 214 15.32 -31.67 -3.56
CA LYS A 214 15.91 -33.02 -3.67
C LYS A 214 14.98 -34.01 -4.38
N VAL A 215 13.66 -33.80 -4.30
CA VAL A 215 12.65 -34.67 -4.92
C VAL A 215 11.82 -33.83 -5.87
N ARG A 216 12.24 -33.78 -7.15
CA ARG A 216 11.65 -32.92 -8.20
C ARG A 216 10.11 -32.99 -8.25
N GLN A 217 9.53 -34.18 -8.12
CA GLN A 217 8.07 -34.36 -8.14
C GLN A 217 7.40 -33.65 -6.95
N GLN A 218 7.94 -33.77 -5.73
CA GLN A 218 7.41 -33.09 -4.55
C GLN A 218 7.58 -31.57 -4.64
N PHE A 219 8.71 -31.10 -5.17
CA PHE A 219 8.94 -29.69 -5.42
C PHE A 219 7.87 -29.09 -6.35
N ILE A 220 7.66 -29.70 -7.52
CA ILE A 220 6.67 -29.21 -8.50
C ILE A 220 5.25 -29.29 -7.93
N LEU A 221 4.90 -30.42 -7.30
CA LEU A 221 3.59 -30.62 -6.69
C LEU A 221 3.28 -29.53 -5.64
N HIS A 222 4.20 -29.31 -4.69
CA HIS A 222 3.98 -28.33 -3.64
C HIS A 222 4.06 -26.91 -4.14
N LEU A 223 4.92 -26.60 -5.12
CA LEU A 223 4.94 -25.29 -5.77
C LEU A 223 3.59 -24.97 -6.42
N PHE A 224 3.01 -25.94 -7.14
CA PHE A 224 1.73 -25.78 -7.79
C PHE A 224 0.57 -25.68 -6.79
N LEU A 225 0.46 -26.61 -5.83
CA LEU A 225 -0.62 -26.62 -4.85
C LEU A 225 -0.61 -25.37 -3.95
N ILE A 226 0.57 -24.98 -3.45
CA ILE A 226 0.71 -23.77 -2.65
C ILE A 226 0.42 -22.53 -3.51
N GLY A 227 0.89 -22.50 -4.76
CA GLY A 227 0.62 -21.42 -5.71
C GLY A 227 -0.88 -21.23 -6.01
N ILE A 228 -1.63 -22.32 -6.20
CA ILE A 228 -3.08 -22.30 -6.37
C ILE A 228 -3.76 -21.72 -5.13
N VAL A 229 -3.43 -22.25 -3.94
CA VAL A 229 -4.03 -21.77 -2.69
C VAL A 229 -3.73 -20.28 -2.49
N ALA A 230 -2.48 -19.88 -2.66
CA ALA A 230 -2.01 -18.49 -2.55
C ALA A 230 -2.69 -17.54 -3.53
N SER A 231 -3.08 -18.00 -4.73
CA SER A 231 -3.68 -17.15 -5.76
C SER A 231 -5.21 -17.26 -5.84
N SER A 232 -5.80 -18.23 -5.13
CA SER A 232 -7.21 -18.62 -5.27
C SER A 232 -8.20 -17.46 -5.10
N GLY A 233 -8.00 -16.59 -4.11
CA GLY A 233 -8.88 -15.44 -3.88
C GLY A 233 -8.90 -14.46 -5.05
N MET A 234 -7.71 -14.13 -5.58
CA MET A 234 -7.62 -13.27 -6.77
C MET A 234 -8.17 -13.96 -8.02
N ILE A 235 -7.90 -15.27 -8.21
CA ILE A 235 -8.44 -16.04 -9.33
C ILE A 235 -9.97 -16.04 -9.29
N LEU A 236 -10.59 -16.34 -8.14
CA LEU A 236 -12.05 -16.35 -7.98
C LEU A 236 -12.66 -14.97 -8.27
N TRP A 237 -12.02 -13.90 -7.79
CA TRP A 237 -12.47 -12.53 -8.06
C TRP A 237 -12.36 -12.19 -9.55
N GLN A 238 -11.27 -12.57 -10.21
CA GLN A 238 -11.09 -12.35 -11.65
C GLN A 238 -12.09 -13.15 -12.48
N VAL A 239 -12.32 -14.43 -12.17
CA VAL A 239 -13.33 -15.26 -12.85
C VAL A 239 -14.71 -14.65 -12.71
N ARG A 240 -15.10 -14.22 -11.50
CA ARG A 240 -16.36 -13.52 -11.28
C ARG A 240 -16.47 -12.27 -12.15
N ASN A 241 -15.45 -11.41 -12.15
CA ASN A 241 -15.50 -10.15 -12.89
C ASN A 241 -15.47 -10.37 -14.40
N TYR A 242 -14.77 -11.40 -14.87
CA TYR A 242 -14.80 -11.80 -16.27
C TYR A 242 -16.20 -12.23 -16.69
N ASN A 243 -16.88 -13.04 -15.87
CA ASN A 243 -18.27 -13.45 -16.15
C ASN A 243 -19.26 -12.27 -16.16
N ILE A 244 -18.99 -11.20 -15.41
CA ILE A 244 -19.84 -10.00 -15.37
C ILE A 244 -19.54 -9.04 -16.53
N SER A 245 -18.26 -8.79 -16.81
CA SER A 245 -17.82 -7.68 -17.68
C SER A 245 -17.20 -8.12 -19.01
N ASN A 246 -16.91 -9.40 -19.19
CA ASN A 246 -16.08 -9.95 -20.26
C ASN A 246 -14.73 -9.22 -20.37
N THR A 247 -14.12 -8.88 -19.24
CA THR A 247 -12.79 -8.27 -19.16
C THR A 247 -11.99 -8.83 -17.99
N ILE A 248 -10.66 -8.89 -18.15
CA ILE A 248 -9.75 -9.16 -17.05
C ILE A 248 -9.44 -7.83 -16.37
N VAL A 249 -9.55 -7.81 -15.05
CA VAL A 249 -9.36 -6.60 -14.25
C VAL A 249 -7.87 -6.44 -13.93
N GLY A 250 -7.29 -5.28 -14.26
CA GLY A 250 -5.90 -4.96 -13.93
C GLY A 250 -5.65 -4.81 -12.42
N LEU A 251 -4.39 -4.61 -12.04
CA LEU A 251 -4.00 -4.35 -10.63
C LEU A 251 -4.47 -2.98 -10.12
N ASN A 252 -4.66 -2.02 -11.03
CA ASN A 252 -5.12 -0.66 -10.76
C ASN A 252 -6.44 -0.40 -11.51
N PRO A 253 -7.56 -1.01 -11.09
CA PRO A 253 -8.83 -0.97 -11.83
C PRO A 253 -9.58 0.36 -11.72
N ILE A 254 -8.93 1.40 -11.20
CA ILE A 254 -9.54 2.72 -10.99
C ILE A 254 -9.80 3.45 -12.32
N TYR A 255 -8.99 3.17 -13.35
CA TYR A 255 -9.15 3.72 -14.70
C TYR A 255 -9.92 2.72 -15.56
N TYR A 256 -11.11 3.09 -16.02
CA TYR A 256 -11.91 2.23 -16.87
C TYR A 256 -12.77 3.02 -17.88
N PRO A 257 -12.99 2.49 -19.11
CA PRO A 257 -13.69 3.20 -20.18
C PRO A 257 -15.16 3.52 -19.92
N GLU A 258 -15.84 2.81 -19.01
CA GLU A 258 -17.27 3.06 -18.74
C GLU A 258 -17.50 4.20 -17.71
N ASN A 259 -16.45 4.75 -17.10
CA ASN A 259 -16.55 5.74 -16.02
C ASN A 259 -17.00 7.13 -16.51
N ASN A 260 -18.13 7.63 -16.04
CA ASN A 260 -18.58 9.01 -16.30
C ASN A 260 -18.86 9.84 -15.05
N GLN A 261 -18.65 9.25 -13.87
CA GLN A 261 -18.96 9.90 -12.60
C GLN A 261 -17.75 10.66 -12.04
N SER A 262 -16.56 10.41 -12.58
CA SER A 262 -15.31 11.00 -12.13
C SER A 262 -14.32 11.14 -13.29
N SER A 263 -13.20 11.81 -13.03
CA SER A 263 -12.12 11.96 -14.01
C SER A 263 -11.34 10.67 -14.28
N PHE A 264 -11.52 9.59 -13.50
CA PHE A 264 -10.72 8.36 -13.57
C PHE A 264 -11.04 7.50 -14.81
N ARG A 265 -10.68 8.01 -15.98
CA ARG A 265 -10.75 7.38 -17.31
C ARG A 265 -9.35 7.15 -17.88
N PRO A 266 -9.19 6.35 -18.96
CA PRO A 266 -7.89 6.13 -19.60
C PRO A 266 -7.14 7.42 -20.01
N THR A 267 -7.85 8.49 -20.40
CA THR A 267 -7.16 9.78 -20.67
C THR A 267 -6.49 10.39 -19.44
N HIS A 268 -7.14 10.25 -18.28
CA HIS A 268 -6.59 10.74 -17.02
C HIS A 268 -5.42 9.88 -16.55
N GLU A 269 -5.47 8.57 -16.82
CA GLU A 269 -4.33 7.66 -16.62
C GLU A 269 -3.13 8.10 -17.46
N ALA A 270 -3.33 8.34 -18.76
CA ALA A 270 -2.28 8.84 -19.65
C ALA A 270 -1.71 10.18 -19.17
N LEU A 271 -2.57 11.13 -18.78
CA LEU A 271 -2.11 12.43 -18.26
C LEU A 271 -1.33 12.25 -16.95
N TRP A 272 -1.80 11.36 -16.08
CA TRP A 272 -1.10 11.03 -14.86
C TRP A 272 0.28 10.41 -15.14
N ASP A 273 0.39 9.54 -16.14
CA ASP A 273 1.65 8.96 -16.59
C ASP A 273 2.66 10.01 -17.08
N LEU A 274 2.20 11.03 -17.80
CA LEU A 274 3.00 12.18 -18.17
C LEU A 274 3.48 12.96 -16.94
N CYS A 275 2.56 13.32 -16.03
CA CYS A 275 2.87 14.12 -14.84
C CYS A 275 3.79 13.41 -13.85
N LYS A 276 3.71 12.07 -13.78
CA LYS A 276 4.68 11.23 -13.05
C LYS A 276 6.11 11.39 -13.58
N GLY A 277 6.31 11.90 -14.79
CA GLY A 277 7.61 12.13 -15.40
C GLY A 277 8.48 13.09 -14.58
N TRP A 278 7.92 14.21 -14.12
CA TRP A 278 8.63 15.19 -13.28
C TRP A 278 8.41 15.00 -11.77
N GLY A 279 7.83 13.86 -11.38
CA GLY A 279 7.65 13.50 -9.97
C GLY A 279 6.54 14.31 -9.32
N GLU A 280 5.47 14.58 -10.07
CA GLU A 280 4.24 15.15 -9.53
C GLU A 280 3.67 14.26 -8.41
N ILE A 281 3.13 14.88 -7.36
CA ILE A 281 2.48 14.15 -6.26
C ILE A 281 0.99 14.04 -6.55
N GLY A 282 0.39 12.87 -6.32
CA GLY A 282 -1.02 12.63 -6.64
C GLY A 282 -1.98 13.65 -6.04
N ALA A 283 -1.76 14.08 -4.79
CA ALA A 283 -2.56 15.12 -4.15
C ALA A 283 -2.50 16.47 -4.89
N ASN A 284 -1.32 16.87 -5.37
CA ASN A 284 -1.15 18.10 -6.14
C ASN A 284 -1.82 17.97 -7.52
N PHE A 285 -1.58 16.86 -8.23
CA PHE A 285 -2.20 16.57 -9.51
C PHE A 285 -3.74 16.66 -9.47
N HIS A 286 -4.35 15.98 -8.50
CA HIS A 286 -5.81 16.02 -8.36
C HIS A 286 -6.36 17.40 -7.96
N SER A 287 -5.54 18.26 -7.37
CA SER A 287 -5.94 19.62 -6.98
C SER A 287 -6.23 20.54 -8.17
N TYR A 288 -5.57 20.33 -9.32
CA TYR A 288 -5.80 21.10 -10.55
C TYR A 288 -6.56 20.33 -11.64
N VAL A 289 -6.38 19.00 -11.74
CA VAL A 289 -7.13 18.19 -12.72
C VAL A 289 -8.59 18.02 -12.32
N GLY A 290 -8.89 17.95 -11.02
CA GLY A 290 -10.27 17.87 -10.52
C GLY A 290 -11.11 19.08 -10.97
N PRO A 291 -10.68 20.32 -10.69
CA PRO A 291 -11.32 21.53 -11.20
C PRO A 291 -11.40 21.57 -12.72
N PHE A 292 -10.31 21.25 -13.45
CA PHE A 292 -10.32 21.23 -14.92
C PHE A 292 -11.40 20.29 -15.49
N TRP A 293 -11.49 19.06 -14.97
CA TRP A 293 -12.52 18.10 -15.35
C TRP A 293 -13.92 18.60 -14.99
N SER A 294 -14.08 19.18 -13.78
CA SER A 294 -15.34 19.73 -13.31
C SER A 294 -15.83 20.90 -14.17
N SER A 295 -14.94 21.79 -14.61
CA SER A 295 -15.26 22.89 -15.53
C SER A 295 -15.73 22.35 -16.89
N ALA A 296 -14.93 21.47 -17.49
CA ALA A 296 -15.21 20.90 -18.81
C ALA A 296 -16.50 20.08 -18.83
N ILE A 297 -16.74 19.22 -17.84
CA ILE A 297 -17.96 18.38 -17.78
C ILE A 297 -19.23 19.23 -17.60
N ASN A 298 -19.10 20.45 -17.07
CA ASN A 298 -20.22 21.39 -16.93
C ASN A 298 -20.39 22.30 -18.16
N GLY A 299 -19.58 22.15 -19.21
CA GLY A 299 -19.70 22.92 -20.44
C GLY A 299 -18.73 24.10 -20.56
N LYS A 300 -17.88 24.35 -19.56
CA LYS A 300 -16.89 25.43 -19.61
C LYS A 300 -15.61 24.93 -20.29
N THR A 301 -15.36 25.40 -21.50
CA THR A 301 -14.21 25.00 -22.35
C THR A 301 -13.43 26.20 -22.86
N ASP A 302 -13.41 27.24 -22.05
CA ASP A 302 -12.68 28.46 -22.27
C ASP A 302 -11.16 28.26 -22.18
N LYS A 303 -10.43 29.12 -22.89
CA LYS A 303 -8.97 29.09 -22.91
C LYS A 303 -8.38 29.31 -21.51
N GLU A 304 -9.06 30.06 -20.65
CA GLU A 304 -8.60 30.36 -19.29
C GLU A 304 -8.39 29.09 -18.44
N GLU A 305 -9.26 28.07 -18.58
CA GLU A 305 -9.09 26.81 -17.86
C GLU A 305 -7.88 26.00 -18.37
N ILE A 306 -7.57 26.09 -19.67
CA ILE A 306 -6.35 25.51 -20.25
C ILE A 306 -5.11 26.25 -19.71
N GLU A 307 -5.15 27.57 -19.65
CA GLU A 307 -4.09 28.39 -19.08
C GLU A 307 -3.80 28.01 -17.62
N LYS A 308 -4.86 27.88 -16.80
CA LYS A 308 -4.74 27.48 -15.38
C LYS A 308 -4.05 26.13 -15.22
N ILE A 309 -4.40 25.12 -16.03
CA ILE A 309 -3.77 23.79 -15.89
C ILE A 309 -2.32 23.80 -16.39
N ILE A 310 -2.02 24.52 -17.49
CA ILE A 310 -0.64 24.64 -18.00
C ILE A 310 0.27 25.35 -16.98
N GLN A 311 -0.24 26.32 -16.21
CA GLN A 311 0.53 27.00 -15.17
C GLN A 311 1.00 26.08 -14.03
N HIS A 312 0.40 24.90 -13.86
CA HIS A 312 0.84 23.90 -12.88
C HIS A 312 1.93 22.97 -13.42
N ILE A 313 2.18 22.99 -14.74
CA ILE A 313 3.26 22.21 -15.37
C ILE A 313 4.57 22.98 -15.22
N PRO A 314 5.70 22.32 -14.89
CA PRO A 314 6.98 23.00 -14.76
C PRO A 314 7.33 23.78 -16.03
N LEU A 315 7.79 25.02 -15.87
CA LEU A 315 8.02 25.95 -16.97
C LEU A 315 8.99 25.38 -18.00
N GLU A 316 10.05 24.73 -17.53
CA GLU A 316 11.05 24.07 -18.37
C GLU A 316 10.45 22.97 -19.25
N VAL A 317 9.44 22.24 -18.76
CA VAL A 317 8.75 21.18 -19.51
C VAL A 317 7.86 21.79 -20.58
N VAL A 318 7.13 22.85 -20.25
CA VAL A 318 6.29 23.58 -21.23
C VAL A 318 7.15 24.21 -22.32
N GLN A 319 8.30 24.78 -21.97
CA GLN A 319 9.23 25.40 -22.92
C GLN A 319 9.87 24.35 -23.85
N ALA A 320 10.34 23.22 -23.31
CA ALA A 320 11.05 22.22 -24.08
C ALA A 320 10.11 21.41 -25.01
N LEU A 321 8.93 21.02 -24.53
CA LEU A 321 7.98 20.23 -25.33
C LEU A 321 7.08 21.09 -26.24
N GLY A 322 7.02 22.39 -25.98
CA GLY A 322 6.26 23.36 -26.75
C GLY A 322 4.86 23.59 -26.19
N ARG A 323 4.60 24.84 -25.82
CA ARG A 323 3.31 25.29 -25.27
C ARG A 323 2.12 24.98 -26.17
N ASP A 324 2.26 25.17 -27.48
CA ASP A 324 1.19 24.90 -28.45
C ASP A 324 0.74 23.45 -28.45
N LYS A 325 1.66 22.50 -28.20
CA LYS A 325 1.31 21.07 -28.08
C LYS A 325 0.45 20.82 -26.85
N PHE A 326 0.78 21.43 -25.71
CA PHE A 326 -0.03 21.35 -24.49
C PHE A 326 -1.40 22.01 -24.67
N GLU A 327 -1.47 23.22 -25.25
CA GLU A 327 -2.75 23.89 -25.52
C GLU A 327 -3.64 23.04 -26.42
N LYS A 328 -3.07 22.46 -27.49
CA LYS A 328 -3.79 21.54 -28.39
C LYS A 328 -4.25 20.26 -27.67
N MET A 329 -3.40 19.66 -26.86
CA MET A 329 -3.72 18.45 -26.09
C MET A 329 -4.84 18.72 -25.08
N PHE A 330 -4.74 19.77 -24.28
CA PHE A 330 -5.78 20.09 -23.29
C PHE A 330 -7.09 20.52 -23.93
N LYS A 331 -7.06 21.17 -25.10
CA LYS A 331 -8.28 21.43 -25.88
C LYS A 331 -8.95 20.12 -26.32
N SER A 332 -8.16 19.16 -26.82
CA SER A 332 -8.65 17.81 -27.16
C SER A 332 -9.23 17.10 -25.93
N TYR A 333 -8.57 17.25 -24.78
CA TYR A 333 -9.04 16.68 -23.51
C TYR A 333 -10.35 17.31 -23.04
N GLN A 334 -10.50 18.64 -23.10
CA GLN A 334 -11.77 19.30 -22.81
C GLN A 334 -12.90 18.78 -23.70
N GLN A 335 -12.64 18.58 -24.99
CA GLN A 335 -13.66 18.02 -25.90
C GLN A 335 -14.01 16.57 -25.58
N SER A 336 -13.03 15.74 -25.19
CA SER A 336 -13.32 14.36 -24.76
C SER A 336 -14.10 14.32 -23.44
N ILE A 337 -13.92 15.30 -22.55
CA ILE A 337 -14.74 15.47 -21.34
C ILE A 337 -16.15 15.97 -21.68
N LEU A 338 -16.30 16.91 -22.61
CA LEU A 338 -17.62 17.35 -23.09
C LEU A 338 -18.42 16.18 -23.68
N TYR A 339 -17.77 15.27 -24.40
CA TYR A 339 -18.42 14.07 -24.90
C TYR A 339 -18.98 13.20 -23.76
N GLN A 340 -18.32 13.15 -22.59
CA GLN A 340 -18.81 12.43 -21.41
C GLN A 340 -20.06 13.07 -20.77
N LYS A 341 -20.29 14.37 -21.00
CA LYS A 341 -21.37 15.14 -20.39
C LYS A 341 -22.75 14.53 -20.68
N GLU A 342 -22.99 14.15 -21.92
CA GLU A 342 -24.27 13.55 -22.35
C GLU A 342 -24.58 12.28 -21.55
N PHE A 343 -23.58 11.41 -21.35
CA PHE A 343 -23.74 10.17 -20.58
C PHE A 343 -23.96 10.45 -19.09
N LYS A 344 -23.26 11.44 -18.54
CA LYS A 344 -23.42 11.84 -17.13
C LYS A 344 -24.81 12.40 -16.87
N GLU A 345 -25.29 13.29 -17.73
CA GLU A 345 -26.63 13.90 -17.61
C GLU A 345 -27.75 12.87 -17.75
N ARG A 346 -27.57 11.90 -18.65
CA ARG A 346 -28.52 10.78 -18.85
C ARG A 346 -28.36 9.63 -17.84
N LYS A 347 -27.37 9.70 -16.93
CA LYS A 347 -27.03 8.62 -15.99
C LYS A 347 -26.79 7.27 -16.70
N LEU A 348 -26.12 7.30 -17.85
CA LEU A 348 -25.75 6.13 -18.64
C LEU A 348 -24.27 5.80 -18.44
N ALA A 349 -23.88 4.53 -18.55
CA ALA A 349 -22.46 4.20 -18.63
C ALA A 349 -21.85 4.76 -19.93
N MET A 350 -20.59 5.16 -19.90
CA MET A 350 -19.85 5.42 -21.14
C MET A 350 -19.65 4.12 -21.93
N PRO A 351 -19.44 4.17 -23.25
CA PRO A 351 -19.16 2.97 -24.03
C PRO A 351 -17.95 2.21 -23.51
N LYS A 352 -17.98 0.88 -23.63
CA LYS A 352 -16.85 0.00 -23.25
C LYS A 352 -15.63 0.27 -24.13
N GLU A 353 -15.85 0.55 -25.40
CA GLU A 353 -14.80 1.00 -26.33
C GLU A 353 -14.49 2.47 -26.08
N ILE A 354 -13.19 2.79 -25.99
CA ILE A 354 -12.73 4.17 -25.78
C ILE A 354 -13.08 4.99 -27.05
N PRO A 355 -13.86 6.09 -26.95
CA PRO A 355 -14.24 6.89 -28.10
C PRO A 355 -13.02 7.44 -28.86
N ALA A 356 -13.14 7.63 -30.18
CA ALA A 356 -12.04 8.09 -31.02
C ALA A 356 -11.42 9.42 -30.54
N ILE A 357 -12.23 10.35 -30.05
CA ILE A 357 -11.75 11.64 -29.49
C ILE A 357 -10.89 11.44 -28.23
N GLU A 358 -11.22 10.42 -27.45
CA GLU A 358 -10.48 10.06 -26.26
C GLU A 358 -9.16 9.36 -26.65
N GLN A 359 -9.20 8.41 -27.58
CA GLN A 359 -7.99 7.76 -28.13
C GLN A 359 -7.02 8.78 -28.74
N GLN A 360 -7.53 9.75 -29.50
CA GLN A 360 -6.71 10.82 -30.07
C GLN A 360 -6.00 11.64 -28.97
N THR A 361 -6.71 11.95 -27.89
CA THR A 361 -6.15 12.70 -26.76
C THR A 361 -5.09 11.85 -26.04
N ILE A 362 -5.35 10.56 -25.80
CA ILE A 362 -4.40 9.62 -25.19
C ILE A 362 -3.11 9.57 -26.03
N HIS A 363 -3.20 9.38 -27.34
CA HIS A 363 -2.02 9.36 -28.22
C HIS A 363 -1.22 10.67 -28.18
N GLN A 364 -1.88 11.82 -28.05
CA GLN A 364 -1.18 13.11 -27.89
C GLN A 364 -0.41 13.18 -26.57
N ILE A 365 -1.00 12.67 -25.48
CA ILE A 365 -0.36 12.63 -24.17
C ILE A 365 0.80 11.63 -24.16
N GLU A 366 0.63 10.45 -24.76
CA GLU A 366 1.68 9.44 -24.88
C GLU A 366 2.85 9.97 -25.71
N ALA A 367 2.58 10.68 -26.82
CA ALA A 367 3.63 11.33 -27.60
C ALA A 367 4.41 12.36 -26.77
N LEU A 368 3.72 13.23 -26.01
CA LEU A 368 4.36 14.15 -25.07
C LEU A 368 5.16 13.43 -23.98
N THR A 369 4.69 12.26 -23.55
CA THR A 369 5.37 11.42 -22.55
C THR A 369 6.67 10.84 -23.09
N GLU A 370 6.67 10.34 -24.33
CA GLU A 370 7.88 9.85 -24.98
C GLU A 370 8.88 10.98 -25.28
N GLU A 371 8.40 12.13 -25.76
CA GLU A 371 9.23 13.33 -25.91
C GLU A 371 9.83 13.77 -24.56
N PHE A 372 9.04 13.77 -23.48
CA PHE A 372 9.52 14.07 -22.13
C PHE A 372 10.60 13.10 -21.67
N LYS A 373 10.42 11.78 -21.88
CA LYS A 373 11.42 10.77 -21.49
C LYS A 373 12.73 10.96 -22.23
N HIS A 374 12.68 11.39 -23.49
CA HIS A 374 13.87 11.68 -24.29
C HIS A 374 14.57 12.96 -23.82
N GLU A 375 13.84 14.06 -23.73
CA GLU A 375 14.39 15.38 -23.40
C GLU A 375 14.85 15.49 -21.94
N PHE A 376 14.08 14.91 -21.02
CA PHE A 376 14.31 14.95 -19.58
C PHE A 376 14.71 13.58 -19.02
N TRP A 377 15.56 12.83 -19.74
CA TRP A 377 15.96 11.47 -19.39
C TRP A 377 16.41 11.33 -17.92
N PHE A 378 17.31 12.20 -17.47
CA PHE A 378 17.82 12.18 -16.10
C PHE A 378 16.70 12.44 -15.08
N GLN A 379 15.79 13.37 -15.39
CA GLN A 379 14.67 13.66 -14.51
C GLN A 379 13.73 12.45 -14.41
N TYR A 380 13.36 11.86 -15.55
CA TYR A 380 12.41 10.76 -15.61
C TYR A 380 12.90 9.47 -14.94
N TYR A 381 14.16 9.09 -15.16
CA TYR A 381 14.73 7.81 -14.72
C TYR A 381 15.49 7.89 -13.39
N ILE A 382 15.92 9.08 -12.95
CA ILE A 382 16.73 9.24 -11.74
C ILE A 382 16.07 10.22 -10.76
N SER A 383 15.90 11.49 -11.13
CA SER A 383 15.42 12.53 -10.21
C SER A 383 14.03 12.23 -9.64
N SER A 384 13.06 11.93 -10.51
CA SER A 384 11.67 11.67 -10.10
C SER A 384 11.55 10.40 -9.25
N PRO A 385 12.15 9.26 -9.63
CA PRO A 385 12.28 8.10 -8.74
C PRO A 385 12.87 8.43 -7.35
N LEU A 386 13.92 9.25 -7.28
CA LEU A 386 14.50 9.67 -5.99
C LEU A 386 13.57 10.57 -5.19
N LYS A 387 12.82 11.47 -5.84
CA LYS A 387 11.79 12.30 -5.20
C LYS A 387 10.68 11.43 -4.62
N VAL A 388 10.21 10.44 -5.38
CA VAL A 388 9.21 9.46 -4.93
C VAL A 388 9.77 8.64 -3.74
N PHE A 389 11.01 8.16 -3.82
CA PHE A 389 11.63 7.48 -2.68
C PHE A 389 11.74 8.38 -1.44
N LYS A 390 12.06 9.66 -1.61
CA LYS A 390 12.10 10.63 -0.52
C LYS A 390 10.74 10.70 0.19
N GLU A 391 9.64 10.82 -0.55
CA GLU A 391 8.29 10.83 0.05
C GLU A 391 7.96 9.49 0.74
N LEU A 392 8.42 8.34 0.23
CA LEU A 392 8.23 7.03 0.88
C LEU A 392 9.03 6.83 2.16
N ALA A 393 10.24 7.41 2.25
CA ALA A 393 11.19 7.05 3.30
C ALA A 393 11.41 8.17 4.32
N PHE A 394 11.32 9.44 3.91
CA PHE A 394 11.69 10.62 4.70
C PHE A 394 10.47 11.25 5.37
N HIS A 395 9.78 10.44 6.17
CA HIS A 395 8.68 10.87 7.02
C HIS A 395 8.68 10.10 8.35
N SER A 396 7.98 10.62 9.35
CA SER A 396 7.93 10.02 10.70
C SER A 396 6.95 8.86 10.83
N ASN A 397 6.10 8.67 9.81
CA ASN A 397 4.96 7.75 9.79
C ASN A 397 4.10 7.85 11.06
N LEU A 398 3.84 9.06 11.55
CA LEU A 398 2.96 9.36 12.69
C LEU A 398 1.70 10.08 12.19
N SER A 399 0.85 9.39 11.44
CA SER A 399 -0.24 10.03 10.67
C SER A 399 -1.53 10.32 11.47
N LEU A 400 -1.60 9.98 12.76
CA LEU A 400 -2.77 10.33 13.58
C LEU A 400 -2.94 11.86 13.70
N TYR A 401 -4.18 12.32 13.71
CA TYR A 401 -4.56 13.73 13.86
C TYR A 401 -3.94 14.36 15.11
N ILE A 402 -3.89 13.61 16.22
CA ILE A 402 -3.28 14.09 17.46
C ILE A 402 -1.78 14.37 17.34
N PHE A 403 -1.05 13.61 16.52
CA PHE A 403 0.38 13.79 16.30
C PHE A 403 0.69 14.90 15.28
N GLN A 404 -0.22 15.12 14.34
CA GLN A 404 -0.05 16.09 13.25
C GLN A 404 -0.60 17.48 13.57
N LYS A 405 -1.65 17.57 14.40
CA LYS A 405 -2.32 18.83 14.72
C LYS A 405 -2.36 19.11 16.21
N THR A 406 -2.96 18.25 17.03
CA THR A 406 -3.24 18.55 18.45
C THR A 406 -1.98 18.81 19.29
N PHE A 407 -0.99 17.93 19.20
CA PHE A 407 0.24 18.01 20.01
C PHE A 407 1.44 18.57 19.23
N ARG A 408 1.20 19.16 18.05
CA ARG A 408 2.27 19.75 17.26
C ARG A 408 2.94 20.90 18.03
N GLY A 409 4.27 20.92 18.02
CA GLY A 409 5.08 21.90 18.77
C GLY A 409 5.30 21.55 20.24
N ASN A 410 4.65 20.50 20.78
CA ASN A 410 4.99 19.99 22.11
C ASN A 410 6.36 19.29 22.08
N PHE A 411 7.23 19.59 23.05
CA PHE A 411 8.60 19.04 23.09
C PHE A 411 8.65 17.51 23.01
N PHE A 412 7.84 16.80 23.79
CA PHE A 412 7.84 15.33 23.79
C PHE A 412 7.31 14.76 22.48
N MET A 413 6.32 15.43 21.87
CA MET A 413 5.78 15.03 20.58
C MET A 413 6.81 15.23 19.45
N GLU A 414 7.52 16.36 19.42
CA GLU A 414 8.56 16.60 18.43
C GLU A 414 9.76 15.66 18.62
N ALA A 415 10.14 15.35 19.86
CA ALA A 415 11.15 14.34 20.15
C ALA A 415 10.72 12.95 19.62
N LEU A 416 9.45 12.56 19.82
CA LEU A 416 8.91 11.33 19.26
C LEU A 416 8.91 11.35 17.72
N ARG A 417 8.51 12.47 17.10
CA ARG A 417 8.52 12.63 15.63
C ARG A 417 9.92 12.48 15.06
N ILE A 418 10.93 13.11 15.67
CA ILE A 418 12.33 13.01 15.24
C ILE A 418 12.85 11.57 15.42
N PHE A 419 12.49 10.92 16.53
CA PHE A 419 12.85 9.53 16.79
C PHE A 419 12.26 8.58 15.75
N THR A 420 10.95 8.64 15.48
CA THR A 420 10.33 7.76 14.50
C THR A 420 10.76 8.08 13.07
N PHE A 421 10.95 9.36 12.74
CA PHE A 421 11.55 9.80 11.47
C PHE A 421 12.94 9.17 11.26
N SER A 422 13.81 9.27 12.25
CA SER A 422 15.17 8.72 12.16
C SER A 422 15.13 7.21 11.94
N ILE A 423 14.33 6.49 12.73
CA ILE A 423 14.18 5.03 12.59
C ILE A 423 13.64 4.67 11.20
N HIS A 424 12.60 5.36 10.73
CA HIS A 424 11.98 5.07 9.44
C HIS A 424 12.96 5.28 8.30
N VAL A 425 13.62 6.46 8.25
CA VAL A 425 14.64 6.80 7.24
C VAL A 425 15.76 5.77 7.24
N PHE A 426 16.37 5.49 8.41
CA PHE A 426 17.46 4.53 8.48
C PHE A 426 17.01 3.12 8.08
N ALA A 427 15.81 2.69 8.46
CA ALA A 427 15.31 1.37 8.08
C ALA A 427 15.16 1.24 6.56
N PHE A 428 14.63 2.25 5.88
CA PHE A 428 14.52 2.26 4.42
C PHE A 428 15.86 2.40 3.69
N ILE A 429 16.82 3.16 4.22
CA ILE A 429 18.19 3.17 3.67
C ILE A 429 18.82 1.78 3.78
N VAL A 430 18.64 1.12 4.92
CA VAL A 430 19.16 -0.23 5.16
C VAL A 430 18.57 -1.28 4.24
N LEU A 431 17.35 -1.08 3.74
CA LEU A 431 16.73 -2.00 2.78
C LEU A 431 17.62 -2.22 1.54
N PHE A 432 18.28 -1.18 1.01
CA PHE A 432 19.19 -1.29 -0.14
C PHE A 432 20.50 -2.01 0.18
N ILE A 433 20.92 -2.01 1.44
CA ILE A 433 22.11 -2.72 1.92
C ILE A 433 21.78 -4.19 2.23
N SER A 434 20.52 -4.49 2.57
CA SER A 434 20.11 -5.80 3.04
C SER A 434 20.37 -6.99 2.09
N PRO A 435 20.34 -6.86 0.74
CA PRO A 435 20.76 -7.92 -0.17
C PRO A 435 22.17 -8.46 0.08
N PHE A 436 23.07 -7.60 0.60
CA PHE A 436 24.48 -7.92 0.86
C PHE A 436 24.73 -8.59 2.21
N TYR A 437 23.70 -8.79 3.03
CA TYR A 437 23.82 -9.51 4.30
C TYR A 437 24.32 -10.94 4.11
N LYS A 438 25.14 -11.43 5.05
CA LYS A 438 25.58 -12.84 5.07
C LYS A 438 24.49 -13.73 5.67
N LYS A 439 23.37 -13.87 4.95
CA LYS A 439 22.20 -14.68 5.32
C LYS A 439 21.80 -15.64 4.20
N GLU A 440 21.08 -16.69 4.56
CA GLU A 440 20.52 -17.65 3.60
C GLU A 440 19.59 -16.96 2.60
N TRP A 441 19.65 -17.37 1.32
CA TRP A 441 18.83 -16.83 0.23
C TRP A 441 17.33 -16.87 0.53
N VAL A 442 16.89 -17.91 1.25
CA VAL A 442 15.51 -18.09 1.72
C VAL A 442 15.08 -16.93 2.63
N LEU A 443 15.93 -16.50 3.55
CA LEU A 443 15.59 -15.37 4.42
C LEU A 443 15.74 -14.03 3.67
N LYS A 444 16.72 -13.91 2.76
CA LYS A 444 16.86 -12.73 1.91
C LYS A 444 15.64 -12.50 1.01
N SER A 445 14.96 -13.54 0.55
CA SER A 445 13.77 -13.37 -0.29
C SER A 445 12.68 -12.56 0.40
N ILE A 446 12.50 -12.75 1.72
CA ILE A 446 11.49 -12.02 2.52
C ILE A 446 12.01 -10.69 3.05
N PHE A 447 13.23 -10.63 3.59
CA PHE A 447 13.71 -9.45 4.31
C PHE A 447 14.49 -8.46 3.42
N SER A 448 14.79 -8.85 2.18
CA SER A 448 15.58 -8.04 1.25
C SER A 448 14.91 -7.95 -0.11
N PHE A 449 14.81 -9.05 -0.87
CA PHE A 449 14.43 -8.98 -2.28
C PHE A 449 12.98 -8.57 -2.49
N ALA A 450 12.02 -9.18 -1.79
CA ALA A 450 10.61 -8.85 -2.01
C ALA A 450 10.25 -7.41 -1.54
N PRO A 451 10.68 -6.92 -0.35
CA PRO A 451 10.45 -5.54 0.04
C PRO A 451 11.19 -4.54 -0.86
N LEU A 452 12.41 -4.85 -1.29
CA LEU A 452 13.15 -4.00 -2.23
C LEU A 452 12.43 -3.91 -3.58
N LEU A 453 11.98 -5.04 -4.12
CA LEU A 453 11.21 -5.07 -5.37
C LEU A 453 9.88 -4.33 -5.24
N TYR A 454 9.21 -4.44 -4.09
CA TYR A 454 8.01 -3.66 -3.80
C TYR A 454 8.30 -2.15 -3.78
N VAL A 455 9.36 -1.72 -3.10
CA VAL A 455 9.78 -0.30 -3.07
C VAL A 455 10.15 0.19 -4.47
N LEU A 456 10.90 -0.59 -5.25
CA LEU A 456 11.23 -0.28 -6.63
C LEU A 456 9.97 -0.18 -7.51
N PHE A 457 9.00 -1.07 -7.32
CA PHE A 457 7.71 -0.99 -8.01
C PHE A 457 6.98 0.32 -7.68
N LEU A 458 6.93 0.71 -6.40
CA LEU A 458 6.31 1.99 -6.01
C LEU A 458 7.05 3.20 -6.61
N ILE A 459 8.39 3.15 -6.63
CA ILE A 459 9.24 4.21 -7.12
C ILE A 459 9.17 4.38 -8.64
N PHE A 460 9.16 3.27 -9.40
CA PHE A 460 9.29 3.33 -10.87
C PHE A 460 7.95 3.23 -11.59
N VAL A 461 7.01 2.43 -11.07
CA VAL A 461 5.75 2.10 -11.76
C VAL A 461 4.59 2.91 -11.20
N GLN A 462 4.36 2.84 -9.88
CA GLN A 462 3.21 3.49 -9.27
C GLN A 462 3.38 5.03 -9.27
N ARG A 463 4.51 5.54 -8.73
CA ARG A 463 4.93 6.95 -8.48
C ARG A 463 3.93 7.88 -7.78
N GLY A 464 2.62 7.66 -7.89
CA GLY A 464 1.52 8.29 -7.13
C GLY A 464 1.36 7.65 -5.77
N ILE A 465 2.39 7.82 -4.97
CA ILE A 465 2.51 7.20 -3.67
C ILE A 465 1.95 8.10 -2.58
N GLU A 466 1.48 7.46 -1.53
CA GLU A 466 1.24 8.09 -0.26
C GLU A 466 2.12 7.43 0.78
N GLU A 467 2.46 8.14 1.85
CA GLU A 467 3.29 7.61 2.94
C GLU A 467 2.78 6.26 3.47
N ARG A 468 1.46 6.08 3.51
CA ARG A 468 0.82 4.86 4.02
C ARG A 468 1.10 3.60 3.20
N TYR A 469 1.63 3.72 1.99
CA TYR A 469 1.98 2.57 1.13
C TYR A 469 3.24 1.84 1.64
N SER A 470 4.06 2.47 2.47
CA SER A 470 5.22 1.82 3.10
C SER A 470 4.82 0.90 4.27
N LEU A 471 3.66 1.16 4.89
CA LEU A 471 3.22 0.54 6.13
C LEU A 471 3.19 -1.00 6.10
N PRO A 472 2.69 -1.68 5.03
CA PRO A 472 2.61 -3.14 5.03
C PRO A 472 3.97 -3.83 5.10
N ILE A 473 5.02 -3.22 4.55
CA ILE A 473 6.38 -3.79 4.53
C ILE A 473 7.27 -3.28 5.66
N LEU A 474 6.87 -2.21 6.37
CA LEU A 474 7.58 -1.65 7.51
C LEU A 474 8.08 -2.69 8.53
N PRO A 475 7.31 -3.72 8.96
CA PRO A 475 7.83 -4.71 9.91
C PRO A 475 9.03 -5.49 9.36
N LEU A 476 9.06 -5.78 8.06
CA LEU A 476 10.16 -6.52 7.42
C LEU A 476 11.41 -5.64 7.30
N VAL A 477 11.22 -4.38 6.92
CA VAL A 477 12.29 -3.38 6.81
C VAL A 477 12.92 -3.10 8.18
N LEU A 478 12.11 -3.00 9.24
CA LEU A 478 12.61 -2.84 10.62
C LEU A 478 13.38 -4.06 11.13
N VAL A 479 12.99 -5.28 10.76
CA VAL A 479 13.76 -6.49 11.09
C VAL A 479 15.13 -6.47 10.40
N SER A 480 15.19 -6.04 9.14
CA SER A 480 16.45 -5.82 8.42
C SER A 480 17.33 -4.73 9.06
N PHE A 481 16.72 -3.66 9.56
CA PHE A 481 17.40 -2.63 10.34
C PHE A 481 17.98 -3.18 11.65
N GLY A 482 17.19 -3.97 12.39
CA GLY A 482 17.64 -4.66 13.60
C GLY A 482 18.84 -5.56 13.36
N TYR A 483 18.89 -6.25 12.22
CA TYR A 483 20.04 -7.07 11.88
C TYR A 483 21.31 -6.23 11.64
N LEU A 484 21.20 -5.06 11.03
CA LEU A 484 22.35 -4.14 10.92
C LEU A 484 22.85 -3.70 12.31
N LEU A 485 21.93 -3.32 13.22
CA LEU A 485 22.31 -2.94 14.59
C LEU A 485 23.05 -4.07 15.30
N MET A 486 22.66 -5.33 15.07
CA MET A 486 23.35 -6.49 15.61
C MET A 486 24.77 -6.64 15.04
N LEU A 487 24.94 -6.45 13.73
CA LEU A 487 26.26 -6.49 13.10
C LEU A 487 27.19 -5.40 13.66
N LEU A 488 26.69 -4.16 13.76
CA LEU A 488 27.43 -3.03 14.33
C LEU A 488 27.84 -3.28 15.79
N ASN A 489 26.91 -3.76 16.62
CA ASN A 489 27.20 -4.10 18.01
C ASN A 489 28.27 -5.19 18.13
N THR A 490 28.21 -6.21 17.27
CA THR A 490 29.20 -7.30 17.26
C THR A 490 30.58 -6.78 16.86
N PHE A 491 30.64 -5.94 15.82
CA PHE A 491 31.88 -5.32 15.36
C PHE A 491 32.54 -4.45 16.44
N ILE A 492 31.76 -3.59 17.13
CA ILE A 492 32.26 -2.73 18.21
C ILE A 492 32.84 -3.59 19.35
N LYS A 493 32.12 -4.64 19.78
CA LYS A 493 32.60 -5.54 20.85
C LYS A 493 33.88 -6.27 20.47
N GLN A 494 34.02 -6.72 19.22
CA GLN A 494 35.24 -7.36 18.75
C GLN A 494 36.42 -6.39 18.78
N LYS A 495 36.24 -5.16 18.28
CA LYS A 495 37.29 -4.13 18.27
C LYS A 495 37.77 -3.78 19.69
N LEU A 496 36.85 -3.61 20.64
CA LEU A 496 37.19 -3.35 22.04
C LEU A 496 37.97 -4.51 22.67
N LYS A 497 37.59 -5.76 22.38
CA LYS A 497 38.32 -6.94 22.88
C LYS A 497 39.73 -7.03 22.29
N THR A 498 39.91 -6.73 21.01
CA THR A 498 41.24 -6.69 20.38
C THR A 498 42.13 -5.60 20.98
N GLN A 499 41.57 -4.44 21.31
CA GLN A 499 42.32 -3.36 21.98
C GLN A 499 42.72 -3.73 23.41
N GLN A 500 41.84 -4.37 24.17
CA GLN A 500 42.18 -4.86 25.52
C GLN A 500 43.31 -5.89 25.49
N ASN A 501 43.26 -6.84 24.55
CA ASN A 501 44.30 -7.85 24.37
C ASN A 501 45.65 -7.28 23.86
N ALA A 502 45.68 -6.07 23.32
CA ALA A 502 46.91 -5.42 22.86
C ALA A 502 47.59 -4.59 23.97
N ILE A 503 46.86 -4.28 25.05
CA ILE A 503 47.36 -3.53 26.21
C ILE A 503 47.84 -4.47 27.32
N THR A 504 47.25 -5.67 27.40
CA THR A 504 47.71 -6.78 28.25
C THR A 504 48.86 -7.53 27.59
#